data_AF-A0A833UT88-F1
#
_entry.id   AF-A0A833UT88-F1
#
_cell.length_a   1.000
_cell.length_b   1.000
_cell.length_c   1.000
_cell.angle_alpha   90.00
_cell.angle_beta   90.00
_cell.angle_gamma   90.00
#
_symmetry.space_group_name_H-M   'P 1'
#
loop_
_entity.id
_entity.type
_entity.pdbx_description
1 polymer ?
#
loop_
_entity_poly.entity_id
_entity_poly.type
_entity_poly.pdbx_seq_one_letter_code
_entity_poly.pdbx_strand_id
1 'polypeptide(L)'
;MFDNTKQIISRIGETDQLYLSGNTPELALERGDLRLQLVTQSHSKQEQIHFLKEAIVLLETARIEYEEMPMSLYIQLSLHLAKAYMIYFELTKETRYALITQQILKPMTQHEHADIYFMLAYASVSKNDFALTRHWLNKYIKTSDFDLALLQQHHAFQPVRNEPWFIKMIQSKLH
;
A
#
# COMPACT_ATOMS: atom_id res chain seq x y z
N MET A 1 -23.47 0.18 -4.42
CA MET A 1 -22.19 0.57 -5.05
C MET A 1 -22.18 2.06 -5.39
N PHE A 2 -23.15 2.57 -6.18
CA PHE A 2 -23.27 4.02 -6.49
C PHE A 2 -23.37 4.96 -5.28
N ASP A 3 -24.08 4.58 -4.21
CA ASP A 3 -24.20 5.43 -3.02
C ASP A 3 -22.88 5.61 -2.28
N ASN A 4 -22.02 4.58 -2.28
CA ASN A 4 -20.69 4.66 -1.69
C ASN A 4 -19.78 5.61 -2.49
N THR A 5 -19.81 5.53 -3.83
CA THR A 5 -19.03 6.44 -4.68
C THR A 5 -19.45 7.90 -4.51
N LYS A 6 -20.76 8.18 -4.40
CA LYS A 6 -21.25 9.54 -4.13
C LYS A 6 -20.78 10.08 -2.78
N GLN A 7 -20.79 9.24 -1.74
CA GLN A 7 -20.27 9.60 -0.42
C GLN A 7 -18.77 9.92 -0.47
N ILE A 8 -17.97 9.11 -1.17
CA ILE A 8 -16.54 9.37 -1.36
C ILE A 8 -16.31 10.71 -2.07
N ILE A 9 -17.04 10.99 -3.16
CA ILE A 9 -16.91 12.26 -3.90
C ILE A 9 -17.31 13.46 -3.02
N SER A 10 -18.40 13.35 -2.26
CA SER A 10 -18.80 14.40 -1.30
C SER A 10 -17.70 14.66 -0.28
N ARG A 11 -17.13 13.59 0.29
CA ARG A 11 -16.07 13.68 1.29
C ARG A 11 -14.77 14.26 0.72
N ILE A 12 -14.46 13.98 -0.55
CA ILE A 12 -13.36 14.63 -1.28
C ILE A 12 -13.59 16.14 -1.34
N GLY A 13 -14.79 16.59 -1.73
CA GLY A 13 -15.13 18.01 -1.78
C GLY A 13 -15.00 18.69 -0.41
N GLU A 14 -15.47 18.05 0.66
CA GLU A 14 -15.32 18.54 2.03
C GLU A 14 -13.84 18.68 2.44
N THR A 15 -13.05 17.64 2.22
CA THR A 15 -11.64 17.62 2.64
C THR A 15 -10.76 18.56 1.81
N ASP A 16 -11.10 18.80 0.54
CA ASP A 16 -10.45 19.82 -0.29
C ASP A 16 -10.79 21.24 0.18
N GLN A 17 -12.00 21.48 0.70
CA GLN A 17 -12.35 22.75 1.32
C GLN A 17 -11.65 22.95 2.67
N LEU A 18 -11.52 21.87 3.47
CA LEU A 18 -10.77 21.91 4.72
C LEU A 18 -9.30 22.26 4.49
N TYR A 19 -8.69 21.73 3.42
CA TYR A 19 -7.31 22.04 3.05
C TYR A 19 -7.06 23.56 2.90
N LEU A 20 -8.02 24.30 2.33
CA LEU A 20 -7.93 25.76 2.20
C LEU A 20 -7.97 26.50 3.54
N SER A 21 -8.53 25.86 4.57
CA SER A 21 -8.64 26.41 5.93
C SER A 21 -7.46 26.05 6.82
N GLY A 22 -6.61 25.12 6.37
CA GLY A 22 -5.44 24.62 7.08
C GLY A 22 -5.18 23.17 6.74
N ASN A 23 -3.97 22.87 6.27
CA ASN A 23 -3.57 21.50 5.96
C ASN A 23 -2.92 20.83 7.19
N THR A 24 -3.23 19.57 7.42
CA THR A 24 -2.56 18.72 8.41
C THR A 24 -2.18 17.39 7.77
N PRO A 25 -1.18 16.67 8.30
CA PRO A 25 -0.79 15.41 7.69
C PRO A 25 -1.90 14.35 7.75
N GLU A 26 -2.79 14.39 8.74
CA GLU A 26 -3.97 13.54 8.83
C GLU A 26 -4.97 13.87 7.71
N LEU A 27 -5.21 15.15 7.45
CA LEU A 27 -6.08 15.58 6.36
C LEU A 27 -5.49 15.17 5.01
N ALA A 28 -4.18 15.31 4.82
CA ALA A 28 -3.52 14.89 3.59
C ALA A 28 -3.60 13.36 3.39
N LEU A 29 -3.43 12.58 4.47
CA LEU A 29 -3.63 11.13 4.44
C LEU A 29 -5.07 10.77 4.04
N GLU A 30 -6.08 11.39 4.67
CA GLU A 30 -7.49 11.14 4.35
C GLU A 30 -7.77 11.48 2.88
N ARG A 31 -7.31 12.64 2.41
CA ARG A 31 -7.48 13.06 1.01
C ARG A 31 -6.86 12.05 0.05
N GLY A 32 -5.66 11.57 0.33
CA GLY A 32 -4.98 10.54 -0.47
C GLY A 32 -5.75 9.22 -0.49
N ASP A 33 -6.20 8.74 0.68
CA ASP A 33 -6.95 7.49 0.78
C ASP A 33 -8.30 7.55 0.04
N LEU A 34 -9.04 8.65 0.13
CA LEU A 34 -10.29 8.83 -0.62
C LEU A 34 -10.09 8.69 -2.14
N ARG A 35 -8.99 9.21 -2.69
CA ARG A 35 -8.66 9.00 -4.11
C ARG A 35 -8.34 7.53 -4.40
N LEU A 36 -7.61 6.85 -3.52
CA LEU A 36 -7.37 5.41 -3.67
C LEU A 36 -8.66 4.59 -3.61
N GLN A 37 -9.63 4.98 -2.79
CA GLN A 37 -10.95 4.37 -2.79
C GLN A 37 -11.65 4.56 -4.14
N LEU A 38 -11.60 5.75 -4.76
CA LEU A 38 -12.14 5.96 -6.11
C LEU A 38 -11.45 5.09 -7.18
N VAL A 39 -10.15 4.83 -7.06
CA VAL A 39 -9.43 3.90 -7.96
C VAL A 39 -10.07 2.52 -7.91
N THR A 40 -10.43 2.02 -6.72
CA THR A 40 -11.06 0.70 -6.57
C THR A 40 -12.48 0.64 -7.10
N GLN A 41 -13.20 1.76 -7.11
CA GLN A 41 -14.59 1.84 -7.57
C GLN A 41 -14.73 2.13 -9.07
N SER A 42 -13.72 2.74 -9.70
CA SER A 42 -13.77 3.07 -11.12
C SER A 42 -13.60 1.85 -12.01
N HIS A 43 -14.37 1.82 -13.11
CA HIS A 43 -14.25 0.83 -14.18
C HIS A 43 -13.43 1.32 -15.37
N SER A 44 -12.97 2.58 -15.35
CA SER A 44 -12.17 3.18 -16.41
C SER A 44 -10.71 3.22 -16.00
N LYS A 45 -9.83 2.56 -16.77
CA LYS A 45 -8.38 2.59 -16.52
C LYS A 45 -7.83 4.02 -16.53
N GLN A 46 -8.40 4.91 -17.35
CA GLN A 46 -7.97 6.31 -17.41
C GLN A 46 -8.32 7.06 -16.12
N GLU A 47 -9.53 6.87 -15.59
CA GLU A 47 -9.93 7.47 -14.31
C GLU A 47 -9.13 6.90 -13.15
N GLN A 48 -8.93 5.57 -13.12
CA GLN A 48 -8.08 4.92 -12.13
C GLN A 48 -6.67 5.53 -12.10
N ILE A 49 -6.06 5.72 -13.27
CA ILE A 49 -4.74 6.36 -13.37
C ILE A 49 -4.80 7.84 -12.93
N HIS A 50 -5.87 8.56 -13.23
CA HIS A 50 -6.04 9.94 -12.80
C HIS A 50 -6.10 10.05 -11.28
N PHE A 51 -7.00 9.32 -10.63
CA PHE A 51 -7.12 9.31 -9.17
C PHE A 51 -5.84 8.79 -8.48
N LEU A 52 -5.16 7.80 -9.06
CA LEU A 52 -3.86 7.34 -8.56
C LEU A 52 -2.81 8.46 -8.54
N LYS A 53 -2.72 9.25 -9.62
CA LYS A 53 -1.77 10.37 -9.68
C LYS A 53 -2.07 11.41 -8.62
N GLU A 54 -3.35 11.75 -8.43
CA GLU A 54 -3.75 12.67 -7.37
C GLU A 54 -3.40 12.13 -5.98
N ALA A 55 -3.70 10.86 -5.70
CA ALA A 55 -3.35 10.21 -4.43
C ALA A 55 -1.84 10.23 -4.18
N ILE A 56 -1.04 9.87 -5.19
CA ILE A 56 0.44 9.84 -5.08
C ILE A 56 0.97 11.23 -4.75
N VAL A 57 0.53 12.28 -5.48
CA VAL A 57 1.00 13.64 -5.23
C VAL A 57 0.67 14.08 -3.80
N LEU A 58 -0.58 13.86 -3.35
CA LEU A 58 -0.99 14.21 -1.99
C LEU A 58 -0.14 13.51 -0.93
N LEU A 59 0.07 12.19 -1.08
CA LEU A 59 0.80 11.38 -0.11
C LEU A 59 2.31 11.65 -0.13
N GLU A 60 2.89 11.95 -1.29
CA GLU A 60 4.31 12.32 -1.41
C GLU A 60 4.58 13.68 -0.79
N THR A 61 3.76 14.68 -1.11
CA THR A 61 3.88 16.02 -0.52
C THR A 61 3.71 15.96 0.99
N ALA A 62 2.71 15.23 1.49
CA ALA A 62 2.46 15.09 2.92
C ALA A 62 3.65 14.50 3.69
N ARG A 63 4.44 13.59 3.08
CA ARG A 63 5.60 12.99 3.75
C ARG A 63 6.76 13.96 3.97
N ILE A 64 6.78 15.12 3.32
CA ILE A 64 7.90 16.06 3.35
C ILE A 64 7.51 17.50 3.70
N GLU A 65 6.24 17.87 3.59
CA GLU A 65 5.79 19.27 3.77
C GLU A 65 5.71 19.71 5.25
N TYR A 66 5.64 18.77 6.20
CA TYR A 66 5.51 19.06 7.62
C TYR A 66 6.84 18.89 8.36
N GLU A 67 7.21 19.90 9.14
CA GLU A 67 8.42 19.89 9.97
C GLU A 67 8.33 18.88 11.10
N GLU A 68 7.15 18.72 11.70
CA GLU A 68 6.89 17.76 12.78
C GLU A 68 5.70 16.85 12.42
N MET A 69 5.89 15.54 12.55
CA MET A 69 4.85 14.54 12.33
C MET A 69 5.07 13.33 13.25
N PRO A 70 4.00 12.79 13.87
CA PRO A 70 4.09 11.52 14.58
C PRO A 70 4.60 10.40 13.66
N MET A 71 5.56 9.60 14.15
CA MET A 71 6.13 8.51 13.35
C MET A 71 5.07 7.50 12.88
N SER A 72 4.02 7.26 13.69
CA SER A 72 2.88 6.43 13.30
C SER A 72 2.18 6.95 12.05
N LEU A 73 1.97 8.26 11.96
CA LEU A 73 1.33 8.90 10.81
C LEU A 73 2.25 8.88 9.57
N TYR A 74 3.55 9.07 9.77
CA TYR A 74 4.53 8.94 8.69
C TYR A 74 4.56 7.52 8.10
N ILE A 75 4.47 6.50 8.95
CA ILE A 75 4.36 5.10 8.52
C ILE A 75 3.07 4.88 7.72
N GLN A 76 1.94 5.41 8.19
CA GLN A 76 0.66 5.30 7.49
C GLN A 76 0.69 5.96 6.11
N LEU A 77 1.19 7.19 6.00
CA LEU A 77 1.38 7.88 4.72
C LEU A 77 2.26 7.07 3.76
N SER A 78 3.36 6.52 4.28
CA SER A 78 4.30 5.74 3.49
C SER A 78 3.70 4.42 3.01
N LEU A 79 2.88 3.76 3.84
CA LEU A 79 2.12 2.55 3.47
C LEU A 79 1.05 2.85 2.41
N HIS A 80 0.30 3.94 2.54
CA HIS A 80 -0.69 4.35 1.54
C HIS A 80 -0.02 4.72 0.21
N LEU A 81 1.13 5.39 0.26
CA LEU A 81 1.90 5.71 -0.94
C LEU A 81 2.44 4.45 -1.62
N ALA A 82 2.99 3.51 -0.85
CA ALA A 82 3.40 2.21 -1.35
C ALA A 82 2.24 1.43 -1.99
N LYS A 83 1.06 1.45 -1.36
CA LYS A 83 -0.17 0.85 -1.90
C LYS A 83 -0.56 1.50 -3.22
N ALA A 84 -0.54 2.83 -3.32
CA ALA A 84 -0.81 3.56 -4.56
C ALA A 84 0.14 3.10 -5.69
N TYR A 85 1.44 3.00 -5.41
CA TYR A 85 2.42 2.52 -6.37
C TYR A 85 2.21 1.05 -6.78
N MET A 86 1.85 0.17 -5.85
CA MET A 86 1.55 -1.22 -6.18
C MET A 86 0.26 -1.36 -7.01
N ILE A 87 -0.77 -0.55 -6.77
CA ILE A 87 -1.94 -0.51 -7.65
C ILE A 87 -1.52 -0.01 -9.04
N TYR A 88 -0.65 1.00 -9.12
CA TYR A 88 -0.14 1.50 -10.39
C TYR A 88 0.66 0.42 -11.15
N PHE A 89 1.48 -0.35 -10.44
CA PHE A 89 2.11 -1.57 -10.97
C PHE A 89 1.06 -2.55 -11.49
N GLU A 90 -0.01 -2.84 -10.76
CA GLU A 90 -1.02 -3.80 -11.21
C GLU A 90 -1.71 -3.39 -12.51
N LEU A 91 -1.95 -2.09 -12.70
CA LEU A 91 -2.60 -1.55 -13.89
C LEU A 91 -1.68 -1.48 -15.11
N THR A 92 -0.37 -1.29 -14.92
CA THR A 92 0.60 -1.00 -16.00
C THR A 92 1.59 -2.13 -16.24
N LYS A 93 1.84 -2.95 -15.22
CA LYS A 93 2.90 -3.97 -15.11
C LYS A 93 4.32 -3.41 -15.22
N GLU A 94 4.49 -2.11 -14.99
CA GLU A 94 5.81 -1.47 -15.02
C GLU A 94 6.55 -1.68 -13.70
N THR A 95 7.63 -2.47 -13.74
CA THR A 95 8.40 -2.90 -12.56
C THR A 95 9.01 -1.75 -11.73
N ARG A 96 9.17 -0.56 -12.32
CA ARG A 96 9.64 0.64 -11.60
C ARG A 96 8.76 0.98 -10.39
N TYR A 97 7.45 0.74 -10.46
CA TYR A 97 6.54 1.06 -9.35
C TYR A 97 6.72 0.11 -8.16
N ALA A 98 7.04 -1.17 -8.42
CA ALA A 98 7.45 -2.10 -7.38
C ALA A 98 8.83 -1.72 -6.79
N LEU A 99 9.74 -1.18 -7.61
CA LEU A 99 11.02 -0.66 -7.13
C LEU A 99 10.83 0.56 -6.21
N ILE A 100 9.99 1.52 -6.59
CA ILE A 100 9.67 2.71 -5.77
C ILE A 100 9.06 2.27 -4.44
N THR A 101 8.14 1.30 -4.46
CA THR A 101 7.57 0.71 -3.23
C THR A 101 8.66 0.18 -2.30
N GLN A 102 9.66 -0.53 -2.82
CA GLN A 102 10.79 -0.99 -2.01
C GLN A 102 11.65 0.16 -1.47
N GLN A 103 11.88 1.21 -2.26
CA GLN A 103 12.66 2.38 -1.84
C GLN A 103 11.97 3.15 -0.71
N ILE A 104 10.64 3.25 -0.73
CA ILE A 104 9.84 3.87 0.32
C ILE A 104 9.90 3.02 1.60
N LEU A 105 9.67 1.71 1.49
CA LEU A 105 9.39 0.85 2.65
C LEU A 105 10.64 0.26 3.33
N LYS A 106 11.73 0.01 2.60
CA LYS A 106 12.95 -0.61 3.17
C LYS A 106 13.53 0.16 4.36
N PRO A 107 13.66 1.51 4.32
CA PRO A 107 14.16 2.29 5.46
C PRO A 107 13.31 2.16 6.72
N MET A 108 12.02 1.81 6.59
CA MET A 108 11.08 1.71 7.70
C MET A 108 11.01 0.32 8.33
N THR A 109 11.78 -0.64 7.84
CA THR A 109 11.73 -2.03 8.33
C THR A 109 12.12 -2.20 9.80
N GLN A 110 12.81 -1.23 10.38
CA GLN A 110 13.16 -1.15 11.80
C GLN A 110 11.94 -0.99 12.73
N HIS A 111 10.80 -0.58 12.19
CA HIS A 111 9.56 -0.41 12.96
C HIS A 111 8.76 -1.73 13.09
N GLU A 112 9.27 -2.83 12.55
CA GLU A 112 8.72 -4.19 12.69
C GLU A 112 7.22 -4.35 12.33
N HIS A 113 6.71 -3.45 11.48
CA HIS A 113 5.31 -3.41 11.10
C HIS A 113 4.97 -4.51 10.07
N ALA A 114 3.89 -5.26 10.32
CA ALA A 114 3.45 -6.37 9.47
C ALA A 114 3.21 -5.94 8.02
N ASP A 115 2.43 -4.87 7.80
CA ASP A 115 2.13 -4.35 6.46
C ASP A 115 3.36 -3.93 5.66
N ILE A 116 4.41 -3.41 6.32
CA ILE A 116 5.66 -3.05 5.66
C ILE A 116 6.30 -4.31 5.07
N TYR A 117 6.38 -5.39 5.87
CA TYR A 117 6.94 -6.65 5.39
C TYR A 117 6.08 -7.30 4.31
N PHE A 118 4.76 -7.25 4.45
CA PHE A 118 3.83 -7.76 3.44
C PHE A 118 4.01 -7.04 2.10
N MET A 119 4.00 -5.70 2.11
CA MET A 119 4.16 -4.88 0.91
C MET A 119 5.55 -5.03 0.28
N LEU A 120 6.60 -5.19 1.09
CA LEU A 120 7.94 -5.50 0.58
C LEU A 120 8.01 -6.89 -0.07
N ALA A 121 7.36 -7.90 0.51
CA ALA A 121 7.25 -9.22 -0.10
C ALA A 121 6.48 -9.16 -1.43
N TYR A 122 5.36 -8.43 -1.46
CA TYR A 122 4.57 -8.21 -2.65
C TYR A 122 5.39 -7.51 -3.75
N ALA A 123 6.07 -6.42 -3.44
CA ALA A 123 6.92 -5.73 -4.40
C ALA A 123 8.09 -6.60 -4.90
N SER A 124 8.66 -7.46 -4.05
CA SER A 124 9.71 -8.40 -4.45
C SER A 124 9.20 -9.48 -5.40
N VAL A 125 8.06 -10.11 -5.11
CA VAL A 125 7.51 -11.18 -5.97
C VAL A 125 7.07 -10.62 -7.32
N SER A 126 6.52 -9.41 -7.35
CA SER A 126 6.19 -8.67 -8.59
C SER A 126 7.42 -8.39 -9.47
N LYS A 127 8.61 -8.43 -8.90
CA LYS A 127 9.90 -8.30 -9.60
C LYS A 127 10.59 -9.64 -9.85
N ASN A 128 9.93 -10.76 -9.58
CA ASN A 128 10.48 -12.12 -9.62
C ASN A 128 11.71 -12.35 -8.71
N ASP A 129 11.84 -11.56 -7.64
CA ASP A 129 12.91 -11.75 -6.64
C ASP A 129 12.42 -12.66 -5.51
N PHE A 130 12.46 -13.98 -5.75
CA PHE A 130 11.91 -14.97 -4.80
C PHE A 130 12.73 -15.10 -3.52
N ALA A 131 14.04 -14.86 -3.56
CA ALA A 131 14.89 -14.87 -2.37
C ALA A 131 14.48 -13.74 -1.42
N LEU A 132 14.30 -12.52 -1.96
CA LEU A 132 13.88 -11.38 -1.17
C LEU A 132 12.40 -11.47 -0.77
N THR A 133 11.54 -12.06 -1.61
CA THR A 133 10.15 -12.40 -1.25
C THR A 133 10.12 -13.27 0.00
N ARG A 134 10.86 -14.38 0.00
CA ARG A 134 10.96 -15.29 1.16
C ARG A 134 11.52 -14.58 2.39
N HIS A 135 12.53 -13.73 2.23
CA HIS A 135 13.09 -12.95 3.34
C HIS A 135 12.02 -12.12 4.04
N TRP A 136 11.23 -11.36 3.29
CA TRP A 136 10.19 -10.50 3.86
C TRP A 136 9.02 -11.29 4.44
N LEU A 137 8.58 -12.37 3.77
CA LEU A 137 7.53 -13.23 4.33
C LEU A 137 7.96 -13.89 5.64
N ASN A 138 9.22 -14.32 5.76
CA ASN A 138 9.75 -14.85 7.04
C ASN A 138 9.74 -13.83 8.18
N LYS A 139 9.81 -12.53 7.88
CA LYS A 139 9.64 -11.46 8.88
C LYS A 139 8.16 -11.22 9.17
N TYR A 140 7.34 -11.13 8.13
CA TYR A 140 5.88 -10.93 8.23
C TYR A 140 5.21 -12.01 9.10
N ILE A 141 5.52 -13.29 8.93
CA ILE A 141 4.90 -14.36 9.74
C ILE A 141 5.26 -14.32 11.24
N LYS A 142 6.25 -13.51 11.63
CA LYS A 142 6.70 -13.40 13.03
C LYS A 142 6.07 -12.22 13.76
N THR A 143 5.40 -11.31 13.06
CA THR A 143 4.72 -10.16 13.67
C THR A 143 3.44 -10.60 14.37
N SER A 144 3.00 -9.83 15.37
CA SER A 144 1.72 -10.06 16.06
C SER A 144 0.52 -9.97 15.12
N ASP A 145 0.58 -9.07 14.15
CA ASP A 145 -0.53 -8.76 13.25
C ASP A 145 -0.47 -9.59 11.95
N PHE A 146 0.14 -10.77 12.04
CA PHE A 146 0.22 -11.69 10.90
C PHE A 146 -1.19 -12.17 10.50
N ASP A 147 -1.59 -11.86 9.28
CA ASP A 147 -2.82 -12.37 8.66
C ASP A 147 -2.51 -13.50 7.66
N LEU A 148 -2.89 -14.72 8.05
CA LEU A 148 -2.77 -15.92 7.23
C LEU A 148 -3.72 -15.91 6.02
N ALA A 149 -4.96 -15.45 6.21
CA ALA A 149 -5.96 -15.44 5.17
C ALA A 149 -5.54 -14.48 4.05
N LEU A 150 -5.05 -13.29 4.42
CA LEU A 150 -4.47 -12.33 3.48
C LEU A 150 -3.34 -12.96 2.66
N LEU A 151 -2.35 -13.59 3.31
CA LEU A 151 -1.21 -14.20 2.62
C LEU A 151 -1.63 -15.32 1.65
N GLN A 152 -2.58 -16.16 2.05
CA GLN A 152 -3.07 -17.26 1.22
C GLN A 152 -3.94 -16.78 0.05
N GLN A 153 -4.70 -15.70 0.21
CA GLN A 153 -5.64 -15.23 -0.81
C GLN A 153 -4.98 -14.28 -1.81
N HIS A 154 -3.98 -13.50 -1.40
CA HIS A 154 -3.38 -12.47 -2.25
C HIS A 154 -2.79 -13.07 -3.53
N HIS A 155 -3.21 -12.53 -4.68
CA HIS A 155 -2.91 -13.08 -6.00
C HIS A 155 -1.42 -12.97 -6.36
N ALA A 156 -0.72 -11.97 -5.85
CA ALA A 156 0.69 -11.74 -6.18
C ALA A 156 1.62 -12.90 -5.77
N PHE A 157 1.25 -13.69 -4.77
CA PHE A 157 2.06 -14.81 -4.31
C PHE A 157 1.79 -16.12 -5.06
N GLN A 158 0.89 -16.15 -6.05
CA GLN A 158 0.65 -17.32 -6.91
C GLN A 158 1.94 -17.96 -7.45
N PRO A 159 2.95 -17.19 -7.93
CA PRO A 159 4.20 -17.77 -8.43
C PRO A 159 4.97 -18.59 -7.40
N VAL A 160 4.79 -18.32 -6.10
CA VAL A 160 5.52 -18.99 -5.01
C VAL A 160 4.67 -19.97 -4.20
N ARG A 161 3.36 -20.09 -4.48
CA ARG A 161 2.44 -20.92 -3.66
C ARG A 161 2.84 -22.40 -3.60
N ASN A 162 3.40 -22.92 -4.70
CA ASN A 162 3.81 -24.32 -4.82
C ASN A 162 5.27 -24.56 -4.40
N GLU A 163 5.98 -23.50 -3.98
CA GLU A 163 7.36 -23.65 -3.53
C GLU A 163 7.42 -24.41 -2.20
N PRO A 164 8.34 -25.39 -2.04
CA PRO A 164 8.44 -26.18 -0.81
C PRO A 164 8.61 -25.33 0.45
N TRP A 165 9.34 -24.22 0.34
CA TRP A 165 9.55 -23.31 1.47
C TRP A 165 8.28 -22.55 1.84
N PHE A 166 7.43 -22.19 0.86
CA PHE A 166 6.18 -21.47 1.11
C PHE A 166 5.15 -22.38 1.75
N ILE A 167 5.00 -23.61 1.23
CA ILE A 167 4.12 -24.63 1.81
C ILE A 167 4.50 -24.89 3.27
N LYS A 168 5.79 -25.13 3.55
CA LYS A 168 6.29 -25.37 4.92
C LYS A 168 6.05 -24.17 5.84
N MET A 169 6.19 -22.95 5.32
CA MET A 169 5.96 -21.71 6.05
C MET A 169 4.48 -21.54 6.44
N ILE A 170 3.55 -21.88 5.56
CA ILE A 170 2.11 -21.82 5.83
C ILE A 170 1.69 -22.91 6.83
N GLN A 171 2.19 -24.14 6.65
CA GLN A 171 1.88 -25.27 7.55
C GLN A 171 2.30 -25.00 8.99
N SER A 172 3.43 -24.33 9.23
CA SER A 172 3.90 -24.01 10.59
C SER A 172 3.02 -23.01 11.35
N LYS A 173 2.04 -22.39 10.67
CA LYS A 173 1.07 -21.44 11.25
C LYS A 173 -0.36 -21.99 11.37
N LEU A 174 -0.60 -23.20 10.84
CA LEU A 174 -1.88 -23.91 10.98
C LEU A 174 -1.92 -24.82 12.22
N HIS A 175 -0.87 -24.81 13.04
CA HIS A 175 -0.68 -25.63 14.23
C HIS A 175 -0.59 -24.77 15.49
#